data_AF-A0A223ELN6-F1
#
_entry.id   AF-A0A223ELN6-F1
#
_cell.length_a   1.000
_cell.length_b   1.000
_cell.length_c   1.000
_cell.angle_alpha   90.00
_cell.angle_beta   90.00
_cell.angle_gamma   90.00
#
_symmetry.space_group_name_H-M   'P 1'
#
loop_
_entity.id
_entity.type
_entity.pdbx_description
1 polymer ?
#
loop_
_entity_poly.entity_id
_entity_poly.type
_entity_poly.pdbx_seq_one_letter_code
_entity_poly.pdbx_strand_id
1 'polypeptide(L)'
;MGDFIDFFLKNPFLIIVLIGILTSMLGKKKQPQQSDNPNTPPKKKWQEVMRELQGEMAQGNQQQRPAPAPVRKVEQQAAQAVEVIDETKNDANKRIAELRRLQQKYDQERLYQKAKADQITSAITDNNSPVYRKGPSFGKKQLIDGIIMSEVLGPPRAKRSLQRSRR
;
A
#
# COMPACT_ATOMS: atom_id res chain seq x y z
N MET A 1 5.93 -19.03 -10.40
CA MET A 1 4.50 -19.11 -9.98
C MET A 1 4.11 -20.52 -9.49
N GLY A 2 4.90 -21.58 -9.74
CA GLY A 2 4.65 -22.90 -9.16
C GLY A 2 5.16 -23.05 -7.71
N ASP A 3 6.13 -22.23 -7.31
CA ASP A 3 6.85 -22.41 -6.03
C ASP A 3 5.97 -22.22 -4.79
N PHE A 4 4.97 -21.32 -4.88
CA PHE A 4 4.00 -21.13 -3.81
C PHE A 4 3.04 -22.31 -3.71
N ILE A 5 2.59 -22.83 -4.85
CA ILE A 5 1.68 -23.98 -4.92
C ILE A 5 2.39 -25.22 -4.35
N ASP A 6 3.66 -25.43 -4.72
CA ASP A 6 4.51 -26.51 -4.21
C ASP A 6 4.79 -26.37 -2.70
N PHE A 7 4.96 -25.14 -2.20
CA PHE A 7 5.15 -24.88 -0.77
C PHE A 7 3.92 -25.27 0.06
N PHE A 8 2.70 -24.98 -0.43
CA PHE A 8 1.46 -25.41 0.24
C PHE A 8 1.21 -26.92 0.09
N LEU A 9 1.50 -27.54 -1.06
CA LEU A 9 1.36 -28.98 -1.28
C LEU A 9 2.32 -29.82 -0.42
N LYS A 10 3.54 -29.33 -0.18
CA LYS A 10 4.52 -29.98 0.71
C LYS A 10 4.11 -29.97 2.18
N ASN A 11 3.14 -29.14 2.57
CA ASN A 11 2.75 -28.97 3.95
C ASN A 11 1.22 -28.86 4.10
N PRO A 12 0.48 -29.98 4.18
CA PRO A 12 -0.99 -29.99 4.15
C PRO A 12 -1.64 -29.21 5.30
N PHE A 13 -0.94 -29.03 6.42
CA PHE A 13 -1.39 -28.18 7.52
C PHE A 13 -1.51 -26.70 7.13
N LEU A 14 -0.63 -26.18 6.26
CA LEU A 14 -0.70 -24.80 5.78
C LEU A 14 -1.94 -24.55 4.92
N ILE A 15 -2.39 -25.57 4.17
CA ILE A 15 -3.62 -25.51 3.38
C ILE A 15 -4.84 -25.35 4.31
N ILE A 16 -4.91 -26.13 5.39
CA ILE A 16 -5.99 -26.06 6.37
C ILE A 16 -6.04 -24.67 7.03
N VAL A 17 -4.88 -24.12 7.42
CA VAL A 17 -4.78 -22.78 8.01
C VAL A 17 -5.20 -21.70 7.01
N LEU A 18 -4.76 -21.80 5.74
CA LEU A 18 -5.14 -20.86 4.68
C LEU A 18 -6.65 -20.85 4.42
N ILE A 19 -7.27 -22.03 4.32
CA ILE A 19 -8.73 -22.18 4.18
C ILE A 19 -9.45 -21.62 5.42
N GLY A 20 -8.92 -21.85 6.62
CA GLY A 20 -9.43 -21.28 7.88
C GLY A 20 -9.43 -19.74 7.89
N ILE A 21 -8.37 -19.12 7.36
CA ILE A 21 -8.28 -17.66 7.24
C ILE A 21 -9.28 -17.14 6.19
N LEU A 22 -9.35 -17.77 5.01
CA LEU A 22 -10.28 -17.38 3.94
C LEU A 22 -11.75 -17.51 4.38
N THR A 23 -12.10 -18.59 5.09
CA THR A 23 -13.46 -18.80 5.64
C THR A 23 -13.79 -17.84 6.78
N SER A 24 -12.82 -17.54 7.66
CA SER A 24 -12.97 -16.53 8.72
C SER A 24 -13.21 -15.12 8.16
N MET A 25 -12.60 -14.79 7.02
CA MET A 25 -12.83 -13.52 6.33
C MET A 25 -14.19 -13.47 5.62
N LEU A 26 -14.68 -14.61 5.10
CA LEU A 26 -15.92 -14.67 4.33
C LEU A 26 -17.20 -14.86 5.19
N GLY A 27 -17.06 -15.31 6.44
CA GLY A 27 -18.18 -15.65 7.33
C GLY A 27 -18.83 -14.49 8.11
N LYS A 28 -18.38 -13.23 7.97
CA LYS A 28 -18.92 -12.11 8.76
C LYS A 28 -20.17 -11.47 8.13
N LYS A 29 -21.25 -12.24 7.99
CA LYS A 29 -22.62 -11.69 7.87
C LYS A 29 -23.32 -11.81 9.22
N LYS A 30 -23.42 -10.67 9.92
CA LYS A 30 -24.16 -10.54 11.18
C LYS A 30 -25.66 -10.70 10.90
N GLN A 31 -26.32 -11.65 11.55
CA GLN A 31 -27.76 -11.60 11.81
C GLN A 31 -28.04 -10.39 12.73
N PRO A 32 -29.10 -9.59 12.48
CA PRO A 32 -29.47 -8.53 13.41
C PRO A 32 -30.26 -9.11 14.58
N GLN A 33 -29.68 -9.00 15.79
CA GLN A 33 -30.45 -9.01 17.02
C GLN A 33 -31.32 -7.74 17.05
N GLN A 34 -32.64 -7.95 17.09
CA GLN A 34 -33.63 -6.93 17.41
C GLN A 34 -33.31 -6.32 18.78
N SER A 35 -33.15 -5.01 18.82
CA SER A 35 -33.35 -4.23 20.04
C SER A 35 -34.16 -2.99 19.65
N ASP A 36 -35.39 -2.97 20.15
CA ASP A 36 -36.37 -1.92 20.01
C ASP A 36 -35.89 -0.63 20.70
N ASN A 37 -35.88 0.48 19.98
CA ASN A 37 -35.92 1.81 20.58
C ASN A 37 -36.63 2.79 19.62
N PRO A 38 -37.71 3.48 20.03
CA PRO A 38 -38.70 4.04 19.08
C PRO A 38 -38.42 5.46 18.58
N ASN A 39 -37.17 5.96 18.61
CA ASN A 39 -36.93 7.40 18.36
C ASN A 39 -35.79 7.70 17.37
N THR A 40 -35.86 7.14 16.16
CA THR A 40 -34.96 7.55 15.05
C THR A 40 -35.77 7.76 13.76
N PRO A 41 -35.64 8.88 13.04
CA PRO A 41 -36.39 9.11 11.80
C PRO A 41 -35.99 8.08 10.73
N PRO A 42 -36.93 7.68 9.84
CA PRO A 42 -36.69 6.58 8.91
C PRO A 42 -35.59 6.96 7.91
N LYS A 43 -34.55 6.12 7.84
CA LYS A 43 -33.51 6.23 6.81
C LYS A 43 -34.16 5.93 5.45
N LYS A 44 -34.38 6.98 4.64
CA LYS A 44 -34.79 6.80 3.23
C LYS A 44 -33.80 5.88 2.53
N LYS A 45 -34.33 4.86 1.85
CA LYS A 45 -33.53 3.85 1.16
C LYS A 45 -32.79 4.54 0.01
N TRP A 46 -31.49 4.27 -0.11
CA TRP A 46 -30.62 4.75 -1.20
C TRP A 46 -31.18 4.53 -2.61
N GLN A 47 -32.09 3.58 -2.77
CA GLN A 47 -32.79 3.32 -4.04
C GLN A 47 -33.74 4.46 -4.46
N GLU A 48 -34.31 5.20 -3.52
CA GLU A 48 -35.22 6.32 -3.81
C GLU A 48 -34.44 7.57 -4.23
N VAL A 49 -33.29 7.82 -3.60
CA VAL A 49 -32.36 8.90 -3.97
C VAL A 49 -31.78 8.69 -5.36
N MET A 50 -31.43 7.45 -5.73
CA MET A 50 -30.99 7.15 -7.09
C MET A 50 -32.09 7.31 -8.14
N ARG A 51 -33.35 7.02 -7.79
CA ARG A 51 -34.48 7.18 -8.71
C ARG A 51 -34.82 8.65 -8.95
N GLU A 52 -34.64 9.51 -7.95
CA GLU A 52 -34.83 10.96 -8.06
C GLU A 52 -33.71 11.60 -8.90
N LEU A 53 -32.46 11.20 -8.70
CA LEU A 53 -31.31 11.65 -9.51
C LEU A 53 -31.40 11.22 -10.99
N GLN A 54 -31.98 10.05 -11.25
CA GLN A 54 -32.18 9.54 -12.61
C GLN A 54 -33.42 10.17 -13.29
N GLY A 55 -34.40 10.64 -12.52
CA GLY A 55 -35.59 11.34 -13.00
C GLY A 55 -35.29 12.76 -13.50
N GLU A 56 -34.36 13.47 -12.87
CA GLU A 56 -33.99 14.84 -13.27
C GLU A 56 -33.13 14.92 -14.55
N MET A 57 -32.45 13.84 -14.96
CA MET A 57 -31.68 13.83 -16.22
C MET A 57 -32.50 13.51 -17.48
N ALA A 58 -33.76 13.06 -17.34
CA ALA A 58 -34.57 12.62 -18.47
C ALA A 58 -35.42 13.73 -19.12
N GLN A 59 -35.34 14.98 -18.64
CA GLN A 59 -36.25 16.05 -19.04
C GLN A 59 -35.59 17.19 -19.85
N GLY A 60 -34.53 16.89 -20.60
CA GLY A 60 -33.80 17.91 -21.34
C GLY A 60 -33.10 17.43 -22.61
N ASN A 61 -33.79 16.74 -23.53
CA ASN A 61 -33.38 16.75 -24.93
C ASN A 61 -34.46 16.23 -25.89
N GLN A 62 -35.39 17.11 -26.27
CA GLN A 62 -36.18 16.93 -27.48
C GLN A 62 -35.88 18.08 -28.43
N GLN A 63 -34.76 18.04 -29.15
CA GLN A 63 -34.65 18.80 -30.39
C GLN A 63 -33.63 18.20 -31.38
N GLN A 64 -34.18 17.84 -32.54
CA GLN A 64 -33.61 17.96 -33.89
C GLN A 64 -32.45 17.03 -34.29
N ARG A 65 -32.79 16.03 -35.13
CA ARG A 65 -31.86 15.36 -36.06
C ARG A 65 -31.40 16.33 -37.16
N PRO A 66 -30.09 16.47 -37.41
CA PRO A 66 -29.57 16.93 -38.69
C PRO A 66 -29.21 15.72 -39.58
N ALA A 67 -29.47 15.84 -40.87
CA ALA A 67 -29.14 14.86 -41.91
C ALA A 67 -27.61 14.66 -42.09
N PRO A 68 -27.13 13.51 -42.58
CA PRO A 68 -25.70 13.25 -42.73
C PRO A 68 -25.10 13.93 -43.98
N ALA A 69 -23.95 14.59 -43.81
CA ALA A 69 -23.11 15.17 -44.86
C ALA A 69 -21.79 14.36 -45.02
N PRO A 70 -21.03 14.51 -46.13
CA PRO A 70 -20.32 13.41 -46.79
C PRO A 70 -18.93 13.03 -46.21
N VAL A 71 -18.59 11.75 -46.37
CA VAL A 71 -17.54 10.96 -45.71
C VAL A 71 -16.09 11.24 -46.18
N ARG A 72 -15.81 12.32 -46.92
CA ARG A 72 -14.51 12.46 -47.62
C ARG A 72 -13.36 13.13 -46.85
N LYS A 73 -13.50 13.48 -45.57
CA LYS A 73 -12.44 14.14 -44.77
C LYS A 73 -11.80 13.28 -43.67
N VAL A 74 -12.25 12.05 -43.49
CA VAL A 74 -11.82 11.19 -42.35
C VAL A 74 -10.45 10.53 -42.59
N GLU A 75 -10.08 10.29 -43.85
CA GLU A 75 -8.89 9.50 -44.20
C GLU A 75 -7.57 10.26 -44.01
N GLN A 76 -7.56 11.59 -44.24
CA GLN A 76 -6.37 12.42 -44.05
C GLN A 76 -6.06 12.73 -42.58
N GLN A 77 -7.09 12.74 -41.71
CA GLN A 77 -6.91 12.93 -40.27
C GLN A 77 -6.44 11.65 -39.57
N ALA A 78 -6.78 10.47 -40.11
CA ALA A 78 -6.32 9.19 -39.60
C ALA A 78 -4.80 8.99 -39.81
N ALA A 79 -4.25 9.41 -40.95
CA ALA A 79 -2.82 9.28 -41.22
C ALA A 79 -1.95 10.16 -40.30
N GLN A 80 -2.36 11.41 -40.06
CA GLN A 80 -1.65 12.32 -39.14
C GLN A 80 -1.78 11.89 -37.67
N ALA A 81 -2.91 11.28 -37.28
CA ALA A 81 -3.08 10.75 -35.92
C ALA A 81 -2.17 9.54 -35.64
N VAL A 82 -1.89 8.69 -36.64
CA VAL A 82 -1.01 7.52 -36.48
C VAL A 82 0.44 7.93 -36.28
N GLU A 83 0.92 8.94 -37.02
CA GLU A 83 2.30 9.43 -36.92
C GLU A 83 2.62 10.05 -35.53
N VAL A 84 1.71 10.86 -34.99
CA VAL A 84 1.86 11.50 -33.67
C VAL A 84 1.85 10.46 -32.53
N ILE A 85 1.12 9.36 -32.69
CA ILE A 85 1.04 8.27 -31.70
C ILE A 85 2.34 7.46 -31.67
N ASP A 86 3.02 7.26 -32.80
CA ASP A 86 4.25 6.47 -32.84
C ASP A 86 5.48 7.25 -32.36
N GLU A 87 5.53 8.58 -32.58
CA GLU A 87 6.56 9.44 -31.99
C GLU A 87 6.45 9.49 -30.46
N THR A 88 5.23 9.66 -29.92
CA THR A 88 5.00 9.68 -28.46
C THR A 88 5.31 8.33 -27.79
N LYS A 89 5.04 7.20 -28.44
CA LYS A 89 5.46 5.87 -27.94
C LYS A 89 6.97 5.72 -27.90
N ASN A 90 7.68 6.19 -28.92
CA ASN A 90 9.14 6.08 -28.97
C ASN A 90 9.81 6.87 -27.86
N ASP A 91 9.33 8.07 -27.56
CA ASP A 91 9.87 8.87 -26.46
C ASP A 91 9.49 8.33 -25.08
N ALA A 92 8.29 7.77 -24.92
CA ALA A 92 7.92 7.03 -23.72
C ALA A 92 8.84 5.82 -23.50
N ASN A 93 9.12 5.05 -24.56
CA ASN A 93 10.00 3.89 -24.49
C ASN A 93 11.45 4.26 -24.13
N LYS A 94 11.99 5.37 -24.66
CA LYS A 94 13.30 5.89 -24.27
C LYS A 94 13.37 6.24 -22.79
N ARG A 95 12.36 6.96 -22.27
CA ARG A 95 12.26 7.31 -20.85
C ARG A 95 12.18 6.07 -19.96
N ILE A 96 11.40 5.07 -20.35
CA ILE A 96 11.31 3.79 -19.62
C ILE A 96 12.66 3.07 -19.60
N ALA A 97 13.40 3.07 -20.72
CA ALA A 97 14.72 2.47 -20.80
C ALA A 97 15.74 3.20 -19.91
N GLU A 98 15.71 4.52 -19.85
CA GLU A 98 16.56 5.34 -18.97
C GLU A 98 16.26 5.08 -17.49
N LEU A 99 14.97 5.07 -17.11
CA LEU A 99 14.53 4.75 -15.74
C LEU A 99 14.97 3.35 -15.32
N ARG A 100 14.85 2.36 -16.21
CA ARG A 100 15.31 1.00 -15.95
C ARG A 100 16.82 0.94 -15.72
N ARG A 101 17.62 1.67 -16.51
CA ARG A 101 19.08 1.75 -16.30
C ARG A 101 19.43 2.41 -14.97
N LEU A 102 18.72 3.46 -14.60
CA LEU A 102 18.94 4.15 -13.33
C LEU A 102 18.58 3.24 -12.15
N GLN A 103 17.47 2.52 -12.23
CA GLN A 103 17.06 1.54 -11.22
C GLN A 103 18.11 0.45 -11.03
N GLN A 104 18.63 -0.12 -12.13
CA GLN A 104 19.69 -1.14 -12.06
C GLN A 104 20.95 -0.62 -11.35
N LYS A 105 21.35 0.63 -11.58
CA LYS A 105 22.49 1.24 -10.87
C LYS A 105 22.22 1.36 -9.38
N TYR A 106 21.03 1.87 -8.99
CA TYR A 106 20.65 1.98 -7.59
C TYR A 106 20.59 0.62 -6.88
N ASP A 107 20.08 -0.41 -7.57
CA ASP A 107 20.02 -1.76 -7.02
C ASP A 107 21.42 -2.34 -6.81
N GLN A 108 22.34 -2.13 -7.76
CA GLN A 108 23.74 -2.55 -7.59
C GLN A 108 24.44 -1.80 -6.45
N GLU A 109 24.26 -0.49 -6.33
CA GLU A 109 24.81 0.29 -5.22
C GLU A 109 24.24 -0.15 -3.86
N ARG A 110 22.92 -0.41 -3.80
CA ARG A 110 22.26 -0.96 -2.61
C ARG A 110 22.85 -2.29 -2.20
N LEU A 111 23.04 -3.21 -3.15
CA LEU A 111 23.63 -4.52 -2.90
C LEU A 111 25.08 -4.40 -2.43
N TYR A 112 25.87 -3.53 -3.06
CA TYR A 112 27.25 -3.29 -2.67
C TYR A 112 27.36 -2.70 -1.26
N GLN A 113 26.55 -1.68 -0.95
CA GLN A 113 26.52 -1.08 0.39
C GLN A 113 26.09 -2.08 1.45
N LYS A 114 25.08 -2.90 1.15
CA LYS A 114 24.64 -3.97 2.05
C LYS A 114 25.75 -4.98 2.29
N ALA A 115 26.42 -5.47 1.24
CA ALA A 115 27.53 -6.41 1.36
C ALA A 115 28.70 -5.82 2.17
N LYS A 116 29.01 -4.54 1.98
CA LYS A 116 30.03 -3.82 2.75
C LYS A 116 29.64 -3.69 4.24
N ALA A 117 28.38 -3.36 4.52
CA ALA A 117 27.87 -3.29 5.89
C ALA A 117 27.89 -4.66 6.58
N ASP A 118 27.51 -5.72 5.86
CA ASP A 118 27.53 -7.09 6.38
C ASP A 118 28.96 -7.56 6.68
N GLN A 119 29.94 -7.24 5.81
CA GLN A 119 31.37 -7.53 6.06
C GLN A 119 31.92 -6.79 7.28
N ILE A 120 31.57 -5.51 7.44
CA ILE A 120 31.97 -4.72 8.63
C ILE A 120 31.34 -5.31 9.89
N THR A 121 30.07 -5.72 9.81
CA THR A 121 29.34 -6.32 10.93
C THR A 121 29.94 -7.68 11.32
N SER A 122 30.33 -8.51 10.34
CA SER A 122 30.98 -9.80 10.62
C SER A 122 32.40 -9.63 11.18
N ALA A 123 33.12 -8.57 10.78
CA ALA A 123 34.45 -8.28 11.31
C ALA A 123 34.43 -7.74 12.75
N ILE A 124 33.35 -7.07 13.16
CA ILE A 124 33.22 -6.43 14.49
C ILE A 124 32.43 -7.29 15.49
N THR A 125 31.79 -8.39 15.04
CA THR A 125 31.00 -9.25 15.93
C THR A 125 31.86 -10.21 16.74
N ASP A 126 32.54 -9.65 17.72
CA ASP A 126 33.09 -10.41 18.85
C ASP A 126 31.96 -10.68 19.85
N ASN A 127 31.26 -11.81 19.67
CA ASN A 127 30.16 -12.21 20.55
C ASN A 127 30.64 -12.78 21.89
N ASN A 128 31.95 -12.89 22.12
CA ASN A 128 32.51 -13.61 23.25
C ASN A 128 33.49 -12.79 24.11
N SER A 129 33.85 -11.55 23.73
CA SER A 129 34.66 -10.71 24.62
C SER A 129 33.84 -10.05 25.73
N PRO A 130 34.37 -10.02 26.97
CA PRO A 130 33.75 -9.30 28.07
C PRO A 130 33.76 -7.77 27.88
N VAL A 131 34.49 -7.27 26.87
CA VAL A 131 34.65 -5.84 26.55
C VAL A 131 33.55 -5.36 25.60
N TYR A 132 33.07 -6.20 24.68
CA TYR A 132 32.06 -5.83 23.68
C TYR A 132 30.69 -6.42 24.01
N ARG A 133 30.02 -5.87 25.02
CA ARG A 133 28.62 -6.23 25.29
C ARG A 133 27.72 -5.54 24.27
N LYS A 134 27.14 -6.32 23.37
CA LYS A 134 26.07 -5.85 22.46
C LYS A 134 25.02 -5.13 23.31
N GLY A 135 24.78 -3.86 23.00
CA GLY A 135 23.79 -3.04 23.71
C GLY A 135 22.41 -3.70 23.69
N PRO A 136 21.50 -3.27 24.59
CA PRO A 136 20.16 -3.86 24.66
C PRO A 136 19.46 -3.81 23.30
N SER A 137 19.00 -4.97 22.83
CA SER A 137 18.20 -5.06 21.60
C SER A 137 16.73 -4.82 21.93
N PHE A 138 16.14 -3.76 21.37
CA PHE A 138 14.74 -3.43 21.60
C PHE A 138 13.85 -3.91 20.46
N GLY A 139 12.75 -4.57 20.80
CA GLY A 139 11.69 -4.89 19.84
C GLY A 139 10.81 -3.67 19.54
N LYS A 140 10.07 -3.69 18.42
CA LYS A 140 9.19 -2.58 18.00
C LYS A 140 8.21 -2.14 19.10
N LYS A 141 7.59 -3.09 19.81
CA LYS A 141 6.65 -2.81 20.91
C LYS A 141 7.34 -2.07 22.05
N GLN A 142 8.50 -2.55 22.50
CA GLN A 142 9.29 -1.93 23.58
C GLN A 142 9.72 -0.51 23.23
N LEU A 143 10.00 -0.24 21.96
CA LEU A 143 10.33 1.10 21.48
C LEU A 143 9.13 2.05 21.57
N ILE A 144 7.96 1.58 21.16
CA ILE A 144 6.69 2.32 21.28
C ILE A 144 6.38 2.57 22.76
N ASP A 145 6.46 1.54 23.60
CA ASP A 145 6.20 1.66 25.04
C ASP A 145 7.18 2.66 25.68
N GLY A 146 8.45 2.65 25.30
CA GLY A 146 9.44 3.62 25.78
C GLY A 146 9.13 5.06 25.37
N ILE A 147 8.61 5.27 24.16
CA ILE A 147 8.16 6.60 23.70
C ILE A 147 6.93 7.03 24.50
N ILE A 148 5.92 6.17 24.65
CA ILE A 148 4.71 6.47 25.42
C ILE A 148 5.08 6.79 26.87
N MET A 149 5.95 6.00 27.49
CA MET A 149 6.44 6.25 28.85
C MET A 149 7.14 7.60 28.95
N SER A 150 7.91 8.01 27.93
CA SER A 150 8.59 9.30 27.93
C SER A 150 7.65 10.49 27.81
N GLU A 151 6.49 10.30 27.18
CA GLU A 151 5.44 11.31 27.04
C GLU A 151 4.59 11.42 28.32
N VAL A 152 4.17 10.28 28.88
CA VAL A 152 3.28 10.22 30.05
C VAL A 152 4.02 10.53 31.34
N LEU A 153 5.21 9.95 31.53
CA LEU A 153 5.98 10.04 32.78
C LEU A 153 7.12 11.06 32.70
N GLY A 154 7.38 11.61 31.50
CA GLY A 154 8.53 12.47 31.24
C GLY A 154 9.83 11.69 30.93
N PRO A 155 10.95 12.40 30.73
CA PRO A 155 12.21 11.77 30.31
C PRO A 155 12.71 10.75 31.35
N PRO A 156 13.31 9.63 30.88
CA PRO A 156 13.74 8.55 31.77
C PRO A 156 14.71 9.07 32.83
N ARG A 157 14.59 8.57 34.07
CA ARG A 157 15.47 8.99 35.20
C ARG A 157 16.95 8.80 34.88
N ALA A 158 17.30 7.83 34.03
CA ALA A 158 18.67 7.59 33.57
C ALA A 158 19.30 8.78 32.81
N LYS A 159 18.48 9.70 32.24
CA LYS A 159 18.97 10.94 31.62
C LYS A 159 19.34 12.02 32.65
N ARG A 160 18.98 11.88 33.92
CA ARG A 160 19.38 12.86 34.94
C ARG A 160 20.85 12.67 35.26
N SER A 161 21.67 13.69 35.02
CA SER A 161 23.07 13.68 35.42
C SER A 161 23.15 13.58 36.95
N LEU A 162 24.09 12.79 37.46
CA LEU A 162 24.30 12.57 38.90
C LEU A 162 24.86 13.79 39.64
N GLN A 163 24.97 14.95 38.98
CA GLN A 163 25.71 16.11 39.51
C GLN A 163 24.97 16.91 40.60
N ARG A 164 23.83 16.43 41.09
CA ARG A 164 23.04 17.13 42.11
C ARG A 164 23.00 16.38 43.44
N SER A 165 24.17 16.20 44.07
CA SER A 165 24.28 15.80 45.48
C SER A 165 25.59 16.27 46.10
N ARG A 166 25.84 17.58 46.05
CA ARG A 166 26.75 18.28 46.97
C ARG A 166 26.15 19.65 47.29
N ARG A 167 25.26 19.69 48.27
CA ARG A 167 24.89 20.89 49.04
C ARG A 167 24.62 20.45 50.46
#